data_AF-A0A0N1FDK7-F1
#
_entry.id   AF-A0A0N1FDK7-F1
#
_cell.length_a   1.000
_cell.length_b   1.000
_cell.length_c   1.000
_cell.angle_alpha   90.00
_cell.angle_beta   90.00
_cell.angle_gamma   90.00
#
_symmetry.space_group_name_H-M   'P 1'
#
loop_
_entity.id
_entity.type
_entity.pdbx_description
1 polymer ?
#
loop_
_entity_poly.entity_id
_entity_poly.type
_entity_poly.pdbx_seq_one_letter_code
_entity_poly.pdbx_strand_id
1 'polypeptide(L)'
;MTSDDQLQVLKLVTEEAALVQRTRSEIAALRQDLDRLRIADTAKASDLNRRMSLLEAKRAVADAEAPPSDGPAATRATADKARAALEAAAAEPQLAPTPPQSPASRTAKMRQMPPAPPPTWTPHYRILAASPQLAMVQDDAAPAGQPPQSEIEIGTDLRGYGRVRAISQRGTMWVIQAERGIIQ
;
A
#
# COMPACT_ATOMS: atom_id res chain seq x y z
N MET A 1 -39.54 27.34 -45.58
CA MET A 1 -38.49 28.11 -44.87
C MET A 1 -38.53 29.52 -45.38
N THR A 2 -38.66 30.47 -44.46
CA THR A 2 -38.58 31.89 -44.75
C THR A 2 -37.13 32.37 -44.63
N SER A 3 -36.82 33.55 -45.18
CA SER A 3 -35.47 34.14 -45.05
C SER A 3 -35.06 34.37 -43.60
N ASP A 4 -36.02 34.66 -42.71
CA ASP A 4 -35.78 34.83 -41.27
C ASP A 4 -35.36 33.50 -40.60
N ASP A 5 -35.99 32.37 -40.98
CA ASP A 5 -35.58 31.04 -40.50
C ASP A 5 -34.12 30.73 -40.85
N GLN A 6 -33.68 31.14 -42.05
CA GLN A 6 -32.30 30.90 -42.53
C GLN A 6 -31.27 31.71 -41.73
N LEU A 7 -31.58 32.96 -41.40
CA LEU A 7 -30.71 33.80 -40.58
C LEU A 7 -30.58 33.27 -39.15
N GLN A 8 -31.67 32.76 -38.59
CA GLN A 8 -31.68 32.23 -37.23
C GLN A 8 -30.85 30.94 -37.11
N VAL A 9 -30.91 30.05 -38.10
CA VAL A 9 -30.07 28.84 -38.15
C VAL A 9 -28.60 29.20 -38.29
N LEU A 10 -28.23 30.15 -39.14
CA LEU A 10 -26.85 30.58 -39.31
C LEU A 10 -26.26 31.17 -38.01
N LYS A 11 -27.06 31.95 -37.28
CA LYS A 11 -26.67 32.48 -35.97
C LYS A 11 -26.41 31.34 -34.97
N LEU A 12 -27.32 30.37 -34.88
CA LEU A 12 -27.18 29.22 -33.99
C LEU A 12 -25.93 28.40 -34.33
N VAL A 13 -25.69 28.12 -35.62
CA VAL A 13 -24.49 27.38 -36.06
C VAL A 13 -23.21 28.13 -35.70
N THR A 14 -23.23 29.46 -35.77
CA THR A 14 -22.07 30.30 -35.39
C THR A 14 -21.82 30.25 -33.88
N GLU A 15 -22.88 30.31 -33.07
CA GLU A 15 -22.79 30.19 -31.60
C GLU A 15 -22.29 28.79 -31.20
N GLU A 16 -22.84 27.74 -31.79
CA GLU A 16 -22.40 26.36 -31.58
C GLU A 16 -20.94 26.14 -32.01
N ALA A 17 -20.53 26.69 -33.16
CA ALA A 17 -19.15 26.62 -33.60
C ALA A 17 -18.20 27.29 -32.59
N ALA A 18 -18.59 28.42 -32.02
CA ALA A 18 -17.80 29.11 -30.99
C ALA A 18 -17.70 28.28 -29.70
N LEU A 19 -18.78 27.64 -29.27
CA LEU A 19 -18.79 26.74 -28.10
C LEU A 19 -17.93 25.49 -28.34
N VAL A 20 -18.02 24.88 -29.51
CA VAL A 20 -17.18 23.72 -29.88
C VAL A 20 -15.70 24.11 -29.91
N GLN A 21 -15.36 25.30 -30.40
CA GLN A 21 -13.96 25.76 -30.37
C GLN A 21 -13.47 26.02 -28.94
N ARG A 22 -14.30 26.62 -28.07
CA ARG A 22 -13.97 26.81 -26.65
C ARG A 22 -13.77 25.49 -25.92
N THR A 23 -14.68 24.54 -26.09
CA THR A 23 -14.55 23.22 -25.44
C THR A 23 -13.30 22.47 -25.92
N ARG A 24 -12.95 22.58 -27.21
CA ARG A 24 -11.70 22.02 -27.74
C ARG A 24 -10.47 22.66 -27.11
N SER A 25 -10.45 23.97 -26.92
CA SER A 25 -9.33 24.65 -26.27
C SER A 25 -9.22 24.29 -24.78
N GLU A 26 -10.34 24.16 -24.06
CA GLU A 26 -10.38 23.69 -22.67
C GLU A 26 -9.86 22.25 -22.54
N ILE A 27 -10.26 21.35 -23.44
CA ILE A 27 -9.74 19.97 -23.46
C ILE A 27 -8.23 19.95 -23.71
N ALA A 28 -7.73 20.80 -24.61
CA ALA A 28 -6.29 20.92 -24.86
C ALA A 28 -5.54 21.44 -23.63
N ALA A 29 -6.08 22.45 -22.94
CA ALA A 29 -5.51 22.99 -21.71
C ALA A 29 -5.48 21.94 -20.58
N LEU A 30 -6.59 21.22 -20.35
CA LEU A 30 -6.67 20.16 -19.34
C LEU A 30 -5.67 19.03 -19.61
N ARG A 31 -5.47 18.65 -20.88
CA ARG A 31 -4.45 17.66 -21.25
C ARG A 31 -3.05 18.14 -20.89
N GLN A 32 -2.72 19.40 -21.20
CA GLN A 32 -1.43 19.98 -20.83
C GLN A 32 -1.23 20.03 -19.31
N ASP A 33 -2.26 20.35 -18.54
CA ASP A 33 -2.18 20.39 -17.08
C ASP A 33 -2.01 18.99 -16.48
N LEU A 34 -2.69 17.97 -17.02
CA LEU A 34 -2.47 16.58 -16.62
C LEU A 34 -1.02 16.13 -16.89
N ASP A 35 -0.46 16.49 -18.04
CA ASP A 35 0.93 16.13 -18.36
C ASP A 35 1.92 16.85 -17.44
N ARG A 36 1.68 18.14 -17.13
CA ARG A 36 2.48 18.88 -16.14
C ARG A 36 2.42 18.24 -14.75
N LEU A 37 1.24 17.86 -14.29
CA LEU A 37 1.05 17.20 -13.00
C LEU A 37 1.79 15.86 -12.94
N ARG A 38 1.68 15.05 -14.00
CA ARG A 38 2.42 13.77 -14.10
C ARG A 38 3.93 13.96 -14.02
N ILE A 39 4.48 14.96 -14.71
CA ILE A 39 5.91 15.28 -14.65
C ILE A 39 6.30 15.71 -13.23
N ALA A 40 5.50 16.57 -12.59
CA ALA A 40 5.78 17.01 -11.23
C ALA A 40 5.75 15.86 -10.21
N ASP A 41 4.80 14.93 -10.34
CA ASP A 41 4.67 13.79 -9.43
C ASP A 41 5.80 12.77 -9.61
N THR A 42 6.19 12.47 -10.85
CA THR A 42 7.35 11.61 -11.12
C THR A 42 8.64 12.21 -10.60
N ALA A 43 8.82 13.53 -10.72
CA ALA A 43 9.97 14.23 -10.14
C ALA A 43 9.99 14.11 -8.61
N LYS A 44 8.85 14.35 -7.93
CA LYS A 44 8.73 14.20 -6.47
C LYS A 44 9.02 12.77 -6.03
N ALA A 45 8.47 11.77 -6.72
CA ALA A 45 8.72 10.36 -6.42
C ALA A 45 10.21 10.02 -6.54
N SER A 46 10.88 10.52 -7.58
CA SER A 46 12.33 10.32 -7.75
C SER A 46 13.17 10.96 -6.65
N ASP A 47 12.78 12.16 -6.18
CA ASP A 47 13.46 12.86 -5.07
C ASP A 47 13.29 12.11 -3.75
N LEU A 48 12.07 11.66 -3.44
CA LEU A 48 11.80 10.84 -2.25
C LEU A 48 12.62 9.53 -2.27
N ASN A 49 12.65 8.84 -3.41
CA ASN A 49 13.44 7.62 -3.54
C ASN A 49 14.93 7.87 -3.35
N ARG A 50 15.46 8.99 -3.87
CA ARG A 50 16.86 9.39 -3.64
C ARG A 50 17.13 9.65 -2.16
N ARG A 51 16.23 10.34 -1.46
CA ARG A 51 16.36 10.62 -0.02
C ARG A 51 16.32 9.34 0.81
N MET A 52 15.41 8.42 0.47
CA MET A 52 15.32 7.11 1.11
C MET A 52 16.60 6.30 0.93
N SER A 53 17.10 6.18 -0.31
CA SER A 53 18.35 5.48 -0.60
C SER A 53 19.55 6.10 0.13
N LEU A 54 19.59 7.43 0.25
CA LEU A 54 20.64 8.11 1.01
C LEU A 54 20.54 7.86 2.53
N LEU A 55 19.33 7.78 3.08
CA LEU A 55 19.12 7.42 4.49
C LEU A 55 19.50 5.96 4.75
N GLU A 56 19.13 5.05 3.85
CA GLU A 56 19.52 3.63 3.92
C GLU A 56 21.05 3.46 3.81
N ALA A 57 21.69 4.18 2.89
CA ALA A 57 23.15 4.19 2.77
C ALA A 57 23.82 4.73 4.03
N LYS A 58 23.31 5.83 4.60
CA LYS A 58 23.79 6.38 5.88
C LYS A 58 23.63 5.38 7.02
N ARG A 59 22.52 4.64 7.05
CA ARG A 59 22.29 3.59 8.03
C ARG A 59 23.29 2.46 7.87
N ALA A 60 23.52 1.98 6.65
CA ALA A 60 24.51 0.93 6.38
C ALA A 60 25.94 1.35 6.76
N VAL A 61 26.31 2.61 6.53
CA VAL A 61 27.61 3.16 6.97
C VAL A 61 27.69 3.21 8.49
N ALA A 62 26.65 3.70 9.17
CA ALA A 62 26.61 3.72 10.63
C ALA A 62 26.69 2.30 11.23
N ASP A 63 26.03 1.32 10.61
CA ASP A 63 26.09 -0.09 11.03
C ASP A 63 27.47 -0.71 10.77
N ALA A 64 28.20 -0.27 9.73
CA ALA A 64 29.57 -0.69 9.45
C ALA A 64 30.63 -0.01 10.34
N GLU A 65 30.41 1.26 10.71
CA GLU A 65 31.26 2.01 11.66
C GLU A 65 31.01 1.62 13.12
N ALA A 66 29.84 1.05 13.43
CA ALA A 66 29.56 0.52 14.75
C ALA A 66 30.64 -0.51 15.11
N PRO A 67 31.30 -0.37 16.27
CA PRO A 67 32.27 -1.36 16.71
C PRO A 67 31.58 -2.73 16.76
N PRO A 68 32.30 -3.83 16.45
CA PRO A 68 31.72 -5.15 16.54
C PRO A 68 31.21 -5.34 17.97
N SER A 69 29.88 -5.32 18.13
CA SER A 69 29.21 -5.45 19.44
C SER A 69 29.51 -6.81 20.07
N ASP A 70 29.96 -7.73 19.25
CA ASP A 70 30.52 -9.01 19.59
C ASP A 70 32.02 -8.94 19.27
N GLY A 71 32.84 -8.62 20.28
CA GLY A 71 34.29 -8.48 20.15
C GLY A 71 34.95 -9.66 19.43
N PRO A 72 36.25 -9.60 19.10
CA PRO A 72 36.91 -10.54 18.18
C PRO A 72 36.70 -12.02 18.52
N ALA A 73 36.39 -12.36 19.77
CA ALA A 73 36.02 -13.70 20.21
C ALA A 73 34.67 -14.21 19.66
N ALA A 74 33.64 -13.38 19.57
CA ALA A 74 32.31 -13.79 19.11
C ALA A 74 32.22 -13.81 17.56
N THR A 75 33.00 -12.97 16.89
CA THR A 75 33.27 -13.08 15.44
C THR A 75 34.09 -14.32 15.10
N ARG A 76 35.06 -14.71 15.93
CA ARG A 76 35.81 -15.96 15.77
C ARG A 76 34.96 -17.19 16.06
N ALA A 77 34.11 -17.13 17.09
CA ALA A 77 33.17 -18.20 17.42
C ALA A 77 32.13 -18.44 16.31
N THR A 78 31.62 -17.38 15.67
CA THR A 78 30.72 -17.51 14.52
C THR A 78 31.44 -18.03 13.27
N ALA A 79 32.68 -17.61 13.03
CA ALA A 79 33.52 -18.13 11.95
C ALA A 79 33.89 -19.62 12.15
N ASP A 80 34.21 -20.03 13.38
CA ASP A 80 34.49 -21.43 13.72
C ASP A 80 33.21 -22.28 13.61
N LYS A 81 32.05 -21.75 14.00
CA LYS A 81 30.76 -22.42 13.80
C LYS A 81 30.41 -22.58 12.32
N ALA A 82 30.74 -21.59 11.49
CA ALA A 82 30.55 -21.66 10.04
C ALA A 82 31.50 -22.67 9.37
N ARG A 83 32.77 -22.75 9.83
CA ARG A 83 33.72 -23.78 9.38
C ARG A 83 33.28 -25.18 9.78
N ALA A 84 32.82 -25.36 11.02
CA ALA A 84 32.29 -26.63 11.49
C ALA A 84 31.01 -27.06 10.73
N ALA A 85 30.14 -26.10 10.38
CA ALA A 85 28.96 -26.38 9.55
C ALA A 85 29.34 -26.74 8.10
N LEU A 86 30.42 -26.17 7.55
CA LEU A 86 30.93 -26.48 6.22
C LEU A 86 31.57 -27.89 6.18
N GLU A 87 32.33 -28.27 7.21
CA GLU A 87 32.85 -29.63 7.35
C GLU A 87 31.74 -30.66 7.60
N ALA A 88 30.72 -30.31 8.39
CA ALA A 88 29.55 -31.16 8.60
C ALA A 88 28.66 -31.31 7.36
N ALA A 89 28.74 -30.37 6.41
CA ALA A 89 28.07 -30.47 5.10
C ALA A 89 28.92 -31.20 4.05
N ALA A 90 30.24 -31.25 4.21
CA ALA A 90 31.17 -32.00 3.36
C ALA A 90 31.25 -33.49 3.74
N ALA A 91 30.91 -33.84 4.98
CA ALA A 91 30.59 -35.20 5.37
C ALA A 91 29.13 -35.50 4.95
N GLU A 92 28.99 -36.37 3.96
CA GLU A 92 27.72 -36.83 3.39
C GLU A 92 26.70 -37.23 4.49
N PRO A 93 25.48 -36.66 4.56
CA PRO A 93 24.50 -37.05 5.56
C PRO A 93 23.63 -38.22 5.09
N GLN A 94 23.72 -39.35 5.80
CA GLN A 94 22.60 -40.27 5.95
C GLN A 94 21.43 -39.57 6.66
N LEU A 95 20.25 -39.68 6.04
CA LEU A 95 18.87 -39.62 6.56
C LEU A 95 18.59 -38.94 7.94
N ALA A 96 17.66 -37.98 7.88
CA ALA A 96 17.02 -37.15 8.93
C ALA A 96 16.62 -37.86 10.26
N PRO A 97 16.38 -37.14 11.39
CA PRO A 97 15.22 -36.24 11.54
C PRO A 97 15.48 -34.87 12.24
N THR A 98 14.57 -33.92 12.03
CA THR A 98 14.41 -32.55 12.62
C THR A 98 14.22 -32.58 14.15
N PRO A 99 14.50 -31.52 14.97
CA PRO A 99 14.01 -30.10 14.91
C PRO A 99 15.02 -29.04 15.51
N PRO A 100 14.69 -27.78 15.93
CA PRO A 100 13.52 -26.90 15.74
C PRO A 100 13.83 -25.60 14.95
N GLN A 101 12.79 -25.04 14.31
CA GLN A 101 12.84 -23.84 13.49
C GLN A 101 12.69 -22.53 14.29
N SER A 102 13.59 -21.57 14.01
CA SER A 102 13.35 -20.13 14.21
C SER A 102 12.30 -19.60 13.22
N PRO A 103 11.52 -18.56 13.57
CA PRO A 103 10.36 -18.13 12.80
C PRO A 103 10.80 -17.25 11.63
N ALA A 104 10.88 -17.84 10.43
CA ALA A 104 10.92 -17.10 9.18
C ALA A 104 9.60 -17.32 8.44
N SER A 105 8.92 -16.20 8.17
CA SER A 105 8.02 -15.94 7.05
C SER A 105 7.21 -17.15 6.53
N ARG A 106 6.01 -17.34 7.09
CA ARG A 106 5.03 -18.23 6.47
C ARG A 106 4.48 -17.57 5.20
N THR A 107 5.04 -17.92 4.05
CA THR A 107 4.24 -18.03 2.83
C THR A 107 3.30 -19.22 3.05
N ALA A 108 2.13 -18.94 3.62
CA ALA A 108 1.10 -19.93 3.87
C ALA A 108 0.55 -20.42 2.53
N LYS A 109 1.10 -21.53 2.05
CA LYS A 109 0.46 -22.43 1.10
C LYS A 109 -0.95 -22.69 1.62
N MET A 110 -1.95 -22.24 0.86
CA MET A 110 -3.38 -22.45 1.10
C MET A 110 -3.64 -23.90 1.53
N ARG A 111 -3.68 -24.17 2.84
CA ARG A 111 -4.52 -25.23 3.38
C ARG A 111 -5.90 -24.61 3.35
N GLN A 112 -6.76 -25.12 2.47
CA GLN A 112 -8.20 -24.90 2.60
C GLN A 112 -8.62 -25.49 3.95
N MET A 113 -8.58 -24.65 4.97
CA MET A 113 -9.20 -24.91 6.24
C MET A 113 -10.71 -24.95 5.99
N PRO A 114 -11.47 -25.86 6.61
CA PRO A 114 -12.92 -25.83 6.51
C PRO A 114 -13.42 -24.44 6.88
N PRO A 115 -14.48 -23.93 6.23
CA PRO A 115 -14.95 -22.57 6.44
C PRO A 115 -15.12 -22.33 7.94
N ALA A 116 -14.31 -21.44 8.48
CA ALA A 116 -14.43 -21.03 9.87
C ALA A 116 -15.89 -20.57 10.09
N PRO A 117 -16.52 -20.95 11.21
CA PRO A 117 -17.87 -20.50 11.50
C PRO A 117 -17.91 -18.96 11.38
N PRO A 118 -19.00 -18.40 10.83
CA PRO A 118 -19.10 -16.96 10.67
C PRO A 118 -18.81 -16.30 12.03
N PRO A 119 -17.90 -15.31 12.05
CA PRO A 119 -17.56 -14.61 13.28
C PRO A 119 -18.84 -14.03 13.90
N THR A 120 -19.11 -14.37 15.17
CA THR A 120 -20.36 -14.04 15.87
C THR A 120 -20.33 -12.67 16.56
N TRP A 121 -19.25 -11.90 16.43
CA TRP A 121 -19.13 -10.59 17.08
C TRP A 121 -19.38 -9.46 16.09
N THR A 122 -19.89 -8.35 16.62
CA THR A 122 -20.06 -7.11 15.87
C THR A 122 -18.72 -6.37 15.85
N PRO A 123 -18.06 -6.20 14.69
CA PRO A 123 -16.75 -5.60 14.63
C PRO A 123 -16.82 -4.08 14.89
N HIS A 124 -15.88 -3.58 15.68
CA HIS A 124 -15.77 -2.16 16.03
C HIS A 124 -14.38 -1.67 15.63
N TYR A 125 -14.31 -1.04 14.45
CA TYR A 125 -13.04 -0.61 13.88
C TYR A 125 -12.63 0.78 14.34
N ARG A 126 -11.36 0.92 14.72
CA ARG A 126 -10.68 2.19 14.98
C ARG A 126 -9.54 2.37 13.99
N ILE A 127 -9.39 3.57 13.44
CA ILE A 127 -8.29 3.89 12.53
C ILE A 127 -7.04 4.17 13.36
N LEU A 128 -5.98 3.37 13.16
CA LEU A 128 -4.68 3.57 13.80
C LEU A 128 -3.77 4.48 12.97
N ALA A 129 -3.79 4.27 11.65
CA ALA A 129 -3.06 5.06 10.68
C ALA A 129 -3.81 5.00 9.35
N ALA A 130 -3.75 6.06 8.55
CA ALA A 130 -4.33 6.03 7.21
C ALA A 130 -3.61 7.00 6.26
N SER A 131 -3.83 6.71 4.98
CA SER A 131 -3.40 7.43 3.80
C SER A 131 -4.51 7.33 2.74
N PRO A 132 -4.49 8.10 1.66
CA PRO A 132 -5.59 8.11 0.67
C PRO A 132 -5.91 6.76 0.02
N GLN A 133 -4.98 5.79 0.04
CA GLN A 133 -5.15 4.47 -0.59
C GLN A 133 -5.14 3.31 0.40
N LEU A 134 -4.71 3.56 1.63
CA LEU A 134 -4.41 2.52 2.60
C LEU A 134 -4.75 2.98 4.01
N ALA A 135 -5.45 2.16 4.77
CA ALA A 135 -5.72 2.37 6.17
C ALA A 135 -5.35 1.13 6.98
N MET A 136 -4.75 1.36 8.14
CA MET A 136 -4.57 0.36 9.17
C MET A 136 -5.64 0.57 10.23
N VAL A 137 -6.54 -0.40 10.36
CA VAL A 137 -7.57 -0.38 11.41
C VAL A 137 -7.31 -1.45 12.44
N GLN A 138 -7.85 -1.23 13.63
CA GLN A 138 -7.93 -2.20 14.70
C GLN A 138 -9.40 -2.52 14.99
N ASP A 139 -9.75 -3.82 15.08
CA ASP A 139 -11.04 -4.27 15.57
C ASP A 139 -10.98 -4.43 17.10
N ASP A 140 -11.56 -3.47 17.81
CA ASP A 140 -11.62 -3.43 19.28
C ASP A 140 -12.51 -4.55 19.85
N ALA A 141 -13.39 -5.15 19.02
CA ALA A 141 -14.27 -6.23 19.42
C ALA A 141 -13.73 -7.64 19.07
N ALA A 142 -12.51 -7.73 18.51
CA ALA A 142 -11.93 -9.00 18.11
C ALA A 142 -11.60 -9.90 19.33
N PRO A 143 -12.06 -11.17 19.36
CA PRO A 143 -11.73 -12.10 20.44
C PRO A 143 -10.24 -12.50 20.40
N ALA A 144 -9.69 -12.83 21.58
CA ALA A 144 -8.29 -13.23 21.74
C ALA A 144 -7.93 -14.40 20.81
N GLY A 145 -6.98 -14.17 19.90
CA GLY A 145 -6.51 -15.16 18.92
C GLY A 145 -6.74 -14.79 17.46
N GLN A 146 -7.47 -13.71 17.15
CA GLN A 146 -7.50 -13.13 15.81
C GLN A 146 -6.55 -11.93 15.70
N PRO A 147 -5.98 -11.64 14.50
CA PRO A 147 -5.19 -10.44 14.31
C PRO A 147 -6.10 -9.22 14.56
N PRO A 148 -5.86 -8.43 15.61
CA PRO A 148 -6.73 -7.31 15.95
C PRO A 148 -6.54 -6.17 14.94
N GLN A 149 -5.44 -6.16 14.20
CA GLN A 149 -5.09 -5.14 13.22
C GLN A 149 -5.23 -5.70 11.80
N SER A 150 -5.74 -4.88 10.88
CA SER A 150 -5.87 -5.22 9.48
C SER A 150 -5.56 -4.03 8.60
N GLU A 151 -4.78 -4.30 7.56
CA GLU A 151 -4.48 -3.37 6.49
C GLU A 151 -5.61 -3.42 5.45
N ILE A 152 -6.10 -2.25 5.06
CA ILE A 152 -7.28 -2.09 4.22
C ILE A 152 -6.96 -1.15 3.09
N GLU A 153 -7.20 -1.63 1.88
CA GLU A 153 -7.12 -0.87 0.65
C GLU A 153 -8.52 -0.52 0.15
N ILE A 154 -8.58 0.42 -0.80
CA ILE A 154 -9.81 0.66 -1.54
C ILE A 154 -10.21 -0.63 -2.28
N GLY A 155 -11.42 -1.11 -2.04
CA GLY A 155 -11.93 -2.38 -2.60
C GLY A 155 -11.84 -3.58 -1.66
N THR A 156 -11.14 -3.49 -0.53
CA THR A 156 -11.13 -4.53 0.49
C THR A 156 -12.52 -4.65 1.14
N ASP A 157 -13.01 -5.88 1.35
CA ASP A 157 -14.28 -6.14 2.04
C ASP A 157 -14.06 -6.15 3.55
N LEU A 158 -14.67 -5.16 4.21
CA LEU A 158 -14.55 -4.96 5.64
C LEU A 158 -15.76 -5.59 6.34
N ARG A 159 -15.50 -6.43 7.35
CA ARG A 159 -16.57 -7.19 8.03
C ARG A 159 -17.59 -6.21 8.63
N GLY A 160 -18.87 -6.45 8.40
CA GLY A 160 -19.95 -5.56 8.87
C GLY A 160 -20.15 -4.27 8.07
N TYR A 161 -19.12 -3.72 7.41
CA TYR A 161 -19.20 -2.45 6.68
C TYR A 161 -19.20 -2.63 5.14
N GLY A 162 -18.88 -3.81 4.63
CA GLY A 162 -18.82 -4.07 3.18
C GLY A 162 -17.55 -3.53 2.52
N ARG A 163 -17.58 -3.39 1.19
CA ARG A 163 -16.43 -2.96 0.42
C ARG A 163 -16.04 -1.51 0.74
N VAL A 164 -14.76 -1.26 0.94
CA VAL A 164 -14.23 0.11 1.09
C VAL A 164 -14.26 0.83 -0.27
N ARG A 165 -14.87 2.01 -0.29
CA ARG A 165 -15.02 2.86 -1.48
C ARG A 165 -13.99 3.98 -1.50
N ALA A 166 -13.69 4.58 -0.35
CA ALA A 166 -12.76 5.69 -0.26
C ALA A 166 -12.13 5.78 1.12
N ILE A 167 -10.88 6.23 1.18
CA ILE A 167 -10.18 6.58 2.40
C ILE A 167 -9.78 8.05 2.25
N SER A 168 -10.27 8.90 3.13
CA SER A 168 -10.15 10.36 3.00
C SER A 168 -9.92 11.03 4.34
N GLN A 169 -9.22 12.16 4.35
CA GLN A 169 -9.03 12.96 5.55
C GLN A 169 -10.11 14.06 5.62
N ARG A 170 -10.86 14.12 6.72
CA ARG A 170 -11.80 15.20 7.03
C ARG A 170 -11.26 16.01 8.21
N GLY A 171 -10.68 17.18 7.91
CA GLY A 171 -9.97 17.97 8.90
C GLY A 171 -8.71 17.25 9.37
N THR A 172 -8.62 16.93 10.66
CA THR A 172 -7.52 16.13 11.24
C THR A 172 -7.86 14.65 11.38
N MET A 173 -9.10 14.25 11.09
CA MET A 173 -9.57 12.87 11.26
C MET A 173 -9.51 12.11 9.94
N TRP A 174 -9.12 10.83 10.00
CA TRP A 174 -9.24 9.93 8.87
C TRP A 174 -10.64 9.33 8.83
N VAL A 175 -11.19 9.15 7.63
CA VAL A 175 -12.52 8.60 7.42
C VAL A 175 -12.46 7.56 6.32
N ILE A 176 -12.88 6.34 6.64
CA ILE A 176 -13.04 5.23 5.70
C ILE A 176 -14.53 5.17 5.33
N GLN A 177 -14.83 5.34 4.05
CA GLN A 177 -16.17 5.17 3.51
C GLN A 177 -16.29 3.77 2.93
N ALA A 178 -17.20 2.99 3.49
CA ALA A 178 -17.54 1.65 3.02
C ALA A 178 -19.00 1.59 2.53
N GLU A 179 -19.39 0.49 1.89
CA GLU A 179 -20.72 0.33 1.31
C GLU A 179 -21.87 0.48 2.32
N ARG A 180 -21.68 -0.02 3.54
CA ARG A 180 -22.71 -0.09 4.57
C ARG A 180 -22.48 0.87 5.73
N GLY A 181 -21.49 1.76 5.65
CA GLY A 181 -21.21 2.73 6.71
C GLY A 181 -19.90 3.50 6.56
N ILE A 182 -19.58 4.29 7.58
CA ILE A 182 -18.34 5.06 7.68
C ILE A 182 -17.62 4.71 8.98
N ILE A 183 -16.29 4.74 8.95
CA ILE A 183 -15.42 4.57 10.13
C ILE A 183 -14.58 5.84 10.25
N GLN A 184 -14.44 6.36 11.47
CA GLN A 184 -13.73 7.60 11.79
C GLN A 184 -12.95 7.47 13.10
#